data_AF-A0A1Q4WD90-F1
#
_entry.id   AF-A0A1Q4WD90-F1
#
_cell.length_a   1.000
_cell.length_b   1.000
_cell.length_c   1.000
_cell.angle_alpha   90.00
_cell.angle_beta   90.00
_cell.angle_gamma   90.00
#
_symmetry.space_group_name_H-M   'P 1'
#
loop_
_entity.id
_entity.type
_entity.pdbx_description
1 polymer ?
#
loop_
_entity_poly.entity_id
_entity_poly.type
_entity_poly.pdbx_seq_one_letter_code
_entity_poly.pdbx_strand_id
1 'polypeptide(L)'
;MKHRHVPGRSWTATVRGRLAAAVGVVTLLVAVLTGTAAGTATAAPAAAPVAAAQASPGWVCPGTPIPDGYVITQRQPSGCNKAGAWYIQPVQNGIWTCATSPIPPGYVITLHNATGCSGIDYWYLEVPRDGQYTCAGSPIPPGYVLTGHMNSGCGNIGSWYQQLARVGEYMCPYQPVPAGFRAGTYNASMCSGLGGWYLLAA
;
A
#
# COMPACT_ATOMS: atom_id res chain seq x y z
N MET A 1 13.85 -28.72 43.69
CA MET A 1 15.14 -29.29 43.26
C MET A 1 14.97 -30.08 41.97
N LYS A 2 15.42 -29.54 40.84
CA LYS A 2 16.23 -30.19 39.79
C LYS A 2 16.24 -29.28 38.56
N HIS A 3 17.27 -28.43 38.52
CA HIS A 3 17.71 -27.72 37.33
C HIS A 3 18.21 -28.72 36.28
N ARG A 4 17.89 -28.50 35.01
CA ARG A 4 18.62 -29.09 33.88
C ARG A 4 19.09 -27.96 32.96
N HIS A 5 20.40 -27.83 32.90
CA HIS A 5 21.16 -27.01 31.97
C HIS A 5 21.05 -27.55 30.54
N VAL A 6 20.97 -26.66 29.56
CA VAL A 6 21.31 -26.93 28.16
C VAL A 6 22.36 -25.89 27.74
N PRO A 7 23.49 -26.31 27.14
CA PRO A 7 24.66 -25.46 26.93
C PRO A 7 24.56 -24.56 25.70
N GLY A 8 25.20 -23.39 25.80
CA GLY A 8 25.32 -22.38 24.77
C GLY A 8 26.21 -22.80 23.59
N ARG A 9 25.91 -22.25 22.43
CA ARG A 9 26.73 -22.35 21.22
C ARG A 9 27.07 -20.94 20.75
N SER A 10 28.28 -20.53 21.09
CA SER A 10 28.96 -19.30 20.72
C SER A 10 29.31 -19.31 19.23
N TRP A 11 28.89 -18.27 18.51
CA TRP A 11 29.29 -18.01 17.13
C TRP A 11 30.64 -17.29 17.15
N THR A 12 31.69 -17.95 16.66
CA THR A 12 33.01 -17.35 16.48
C THR A 12 33.04 -16.50 15.21
N ALA A 13 33.31 -15.21 15.41
CA ALA A 13 33.57 -14.24 14.37
C ALA A 13 34.85 -14.58 13.58
N THR A 14 34.80 -14.46 12.26
CA THR A 14 36.01 -14.40 11.43
C THR A 14 36.15 -12.99 10.88
N VAL A 15 37.03 -12.21 11.50
CA VAL A 15 37.50 -10.90 11.05
C VAL A 15 38.79 -11.09 10.26
N ARG A 16 38.82 -10.61 9.01
CA ARG A 16 40.01 -10.23 8.23
C ARG A 16 39.60 -8.94 7.50
N GLY A 17 40.11 -7.73 7.75
CA GLY A 17 41.46 -7.28 8.12
C GLY A 17 42.36 -7.43 6.88
N ARG A 18 42.96 -6.43 6.23
CA ARG A 18 43.27 -5.00 6.46
C ARG A 18 43.45 -4.38 5.04
N LEU A 19 43.39 -3.07 4.81
CA LEU A 19 44.52 -2.12 4.76
C LEU A 19 43.90 -0.78 4.28
N ALA A 20 43.84 0.26 5.12
CA ALA A 20 44.88 1.25 5.41
C ALA A 20 45.11 2.28 4.26
N ALA A 21 44.89 3.53 4.66
CA ALA A 21 44.95 4.78 3.92
C ALA A 21 46.24 5.05 3.13
N ALA A 22 46.13 5.88 2.08
CA ALA A 22 47.20 6.77 1.66
C ALA A 22 46.61 8.06 1.08
N VAL A 23 46.89 9.17 1.75
CA VAL A 23 46.81 10.55 1.24
C VAL A 23 48.03 10.79 0.37
N GLY A 24 47.87 11.41 -0.80
CA GLY A 24 48.98 11.83 -1.63
C GLY A 24 48.54 12.75 -2.77
N VAL A 25 48.59 14.05 -2.52
CA VAL A 25 48.52 15.08 -3.57
C VAL A 25 49.86 15.11 -4.30
N VAL A 26 49.87 14.82 -5.59
CA VAL A 26 50.97 15.19 -6.50
C VAL A 26 50.35 15.72 -7.79
N THR A 27 50.53 17.02 -8.01
CA THR A 27 50.24 17.72 -9.27
C THR A 27 51.39 17.51 -10.24
N LEU A 28 51.08 17.07 -11.47
CA LEU A 28 51.97 17.23 -12.62
C LEU A 28 51.14 17.53 -13.86
N LEU A 29 51.26 18.78 -14.31
CA LEU A 29 50.82 19.29 -15.60
C LEU A 29 51.82 18.86 -16.67
N VAL A 30 51.37 18.07 -17.65
CA VAL A 30 51.97 18.05 -19.00
C VAL A 30 50.82 17.90 -20.00
N ALA A 31 50.64 18.93 -20.82
CA ALA A 31 49.78 18.92 -21.99
C ALA A 31 50.63 18.62 -23.23
N VAL A 32 50.30 17.59 -24.03
CA VAL A 32 50.51 17.57 -25.50
C VAL A 32 49.48 16.61 -26.13
N LEU A 33 48.93 17.08 -27.24
CA LEU A 33 47.82 16.60 -28.07
C LEU A 33 48.04 15.20 -28.69
N THR A 34 46.98 14.38 -28.74
CA THR A 34 46.50 13.68 -29.96
C THR A 34 45.24 12.85 -29.68
N GLY A 35 44.11 13.27 -30.28
CA GLY A 35 42.94 12.50 -30.71
C GLY A 35 42.49 11.26 -29.95
N THR A 36 41.44 11.41 -29.14
CA THR A 36 40.44 10.34 -28.91
C THR A 36 39.05 10.95 -29.07
N ALA A 37 38.26 10.34 -29.96
CA ALA A 37 36.90 10.76 -30.27
C ALA A 37 36.03 10.68 -29.01
N ALA A 38 35.61 11.83 -28.49
CA ALA A 38 34.56 11.92 -27.50
C ALA A 38 33.24 11.55 -28.19
N GLY A 39 32.83 10.28 -28.07
CA GLY A 39 31.47 9.88 -28.36
C GLY A 39 30.54 10.55 -27.35
N THR A 40 29.88 11.63 -27.75
CA THR A 40 28.79 12.20 -26.99
C THR A 40 27.66 11.17 -26.95
N ALA A 41 27.52 10.47 -25.84
CA ALA A 41 26.32 9.69 -25.56
C ALA A 41 25.15 10.68 -25.45
N THR A 42 24.45 10.90 -26.57
CA THR A 42 23.14 11.53 -26.57
C THR A 42 22.23 10.70 -25.68
N ALA A 43 21.91 11.22 -24.50
CA ALA A 43 20.80 10.71 -23.71
C ALA A 43 19.55 10.75 -24.61
N ALA A 44 18.95 9.58 -24.85
CA ALA A 44 17.67 9.51 -25.54
C ALA A 44 16.68 10.40 -24.77
N PRO A 45 15.87 11.23 -25.45
CA PRO A 45 14.85 12.00 -24.76
C PRO A 45 13.95 11.01 -24.03
N ALA A 46 13.79 11.22 -22.72
CA ALA A 46 12.75 10.54 -21.97
C ALA A 46 11.42 10.84 -22.69
N ALA A 47 10.73 9.78 -23.12
CA ALA A 47 9.42 9.92 -23.71
C ALA A 47 8.58 10.77 -22.77
N ALA A 48 8.05 11.89 -23.26
CA ALA A 48 7.13 12.72 -22.51
C ALA A 48 6.01 11.81 -21.97
N PRO A 49 5.52 12.03 -20.73
CA PRO A 49 4.36 11.30 -20.25
C PRO A 49 3.25 11.49 -21.27
N VAL A 50 2.82 10.39 -21.90
CA VAL A 50 1.62 10.40 -22.72
C VAL A 50 0.50 10.85 -21.78
N ALA A 51 -0.01 12.06 -22.00
CA ALA A 51 -1.18 12.54 -21.32
C ALA A 51 -2.24 11.44 -21.45
N ALA A 52 -2.74 10.93 -20.32
CA ALA A 52 -3.77 9.92 -20.34
C ALA A 52 -4.92 10.45 -21.20
N ALA A 53 -5.08 9.89 -22.39
CA ALA A 53 -6.30 10.09 -23.16
C ALA A 53 -7.44 9.77 -22.20
N GLN A 54 -8.43 10.66 -22.06
CA GLN A 54 -9.58 10.42 -21.20
C GLN A 54 -10.17 9.07 -21.62
N ALA A 55 -9.90 8.03 -20.84
CA ALA A 55 -10.28 6.69 -21.20
C ALA A 55 -11.81 6.67 -21.22
N SER A 56 -12.42 6.13 -22.26
CA SER A 56 -13.85 5.83 -22.17
C SER A 56 -14.04 4.53 -21.39
N PRO A 57 -15.18 4.33 -20.71
CA PRO A 57 -15.53 3.00 -20.20
C PRO A 57 -15.40 1.96 -21.31
N GLY A 58 -14.86 0.79 -20.99
CA GLY A 58 -14.61 -0.22 -22.01
C GLY A 58 -13.78 -1.40 -21.56
N TRP A 59 -13.66 -2.38 -22.44
CA TRP A 59 -12.85 -3.57 -22.22
C TRP A 59 -11.38 -3.30 -22.53
N VAL A 60 -10.51 -3.70 -21.61
CA VAL A 60 -9.05 -3.66 -21.78
C VAL A 60 -8.44 -5.04 -21.56
N CYS A 61 -7.30 -5.28 -22.19
CA CYS A 61 -6.53 -6.51 -22.01
C CYS A 61 -5.63 -6.42 -20.77
N PRO A 62 -5.13 -7.55 -20.26
CA PRO A 62 -4.21 -7.57 -19.14
C PRO A 62 -2.92 -6.83 -19.51
N GLY A 63 -2.35 -6.09 -18.57
CA GLY A 63 -1.16 -5.27 -18.80
C GLY A 63 -1.46 -3.85 -19.29
N THR A 64 -2.69 -3.55 -19.71
CA THR A 64 -3.11 -2.16 -19.94
C THR A 64 -3.21 -1.42 -18.60
N PRO A 65 -2.51 -0.28 -18.42
CA PRO A 65 -2.66 0.54 -17.21
C PRO A 65 -4.11 1.01 -17.03
N ILE A 66 -4.59 0.95 -15.79
CA ILE A 66 -5.89 1.52 -15.43
C ILE A 66 -5.69 3.03 -15.18
N PRO A 67 -6.44 3.91 -15.85
CA PRO A 67 -6.36 5.35 -15.62
C PRO A 67 -6.72 5.73 -14.19
N ASP A 68 -6.19 6.85 -13.71
CA ASP A 68 -6.59 7.42 -12.43
C ASP A 68 -8.09 7.69 -12.40
N GLY A 69 -8.74 7.35 -11.28
CA GLY A 69 -10.18 7.47 -11.11
C GLY A 69 -11.01 6.41 -11.86
N TYR A 70 -10.39 5.43 -12.52
CA TYR A 70 -11.07 4.28 -13.11
C TYR A 70 -10.92 3.05 -12.23
N VAL A 71 -11.91 2.17 -12.31
CA VAL A 71 -11.96 0.91 -11.61
C VAL A 71 -12.35 -0.22 -12.56
N ILE A 72 -11.97 -1.43 -12.20
CA ILE A 72 -12.36 -2.66 -12.90
C ILE A 72 -13.65 -3.18 -12.27
N THR A 73 -14.72 -3.33 -13.05
CA THR A 73 -16.00 -3.82 -12.54
C THR A 73 -16.43 -5.17 -13.09
N GLN A 74 -15.84 -5.62 -14.19
CA GLN A 74 -16.12 -6.94 -14.74
C GLN A 74 -14.86 -7.61 -15.26
N ARG A 75 -14.91 -8.95 -15.26
CA ARG A 75 -13.90 -9.83 -15.84
C ARG A 75 -14.57 -10.70 -16.89
N GLN A 76 -13.96 -10.77 -18.07
CA GLN A 76 -14.37 -11.70 -19.11
C GLN A 76 -13.22 -12.66 -19.41
N PRO A 77 -13.22 -13.89 -18.86
CA PRO A 77 -12.11 -14.84 -19.01
C PRO A 77 -11.77 -15.21 -20.46
N SER A 78 -12.76 -15.19 -21.36
CA SER A 78 -12.57 -15.49 -22.78
C SER A 78 -12.09 -14.29 -23.62
N GLY A 79 -12.02 -13.10 -23.02
CA GLY A 79 -11.59 -11.88 -23.70
C GLY A 79 -10.10 -11.89 -24.07
N CYS A 80 -9.70 -10.98 -24.97
CA CYS A 80 -8.30 -10.80 -25.39
C CYS A 80 -7.61 -12.11 -25.80
N ASN A 81 -8.16 -12.81 -26.79
CA ASN A 81 -7.64 -14.11 -27.26
C ASN A 81 -7.47 -15.14 -26.12
N LYS A 82 -8.44 -15.20 -25.19
CA LYS A 82 -8.44 -16.06 -23.98
C LYS A 82 -7.41 -15.69 -22.90
N ALA A 83 -6.76 -14.53 -22.99
CA ALA A 83 -5.94 -14.00 -21.91
C ALA A 83 -6.78 -13.43 -20.74
N GLY A 84 -8.08 -13.20 -20.99
CA GLY A 84 -8.99 -12.49 -20.09
C GLY A 84 -9.06 -11.01 -20.44
N ALA A 85 -10.21 -10.38 -20.28
CA ALA A 85 -10.40 -8.94 -20.42
C ALA A 85 -11.03 -8.36 -19.15
N TRP A 86 -10.80 -7.07 -18.94
CA TRP A 86 -11.26 -6.29 -17.80
C TRP A 86 -12.11 -5.13 -18.28
N TYR A 87 -13.31 -4.98 -17.75
CA TYR A 87 -14.13 -3.80 -18.05
C TYR A 87 -13.78 -2.69 -17.07
N ILE A 88 -13.34 -1.56 -17.59
CA ILE A 88 -12.97 -0.37 -16.82
C ILE A 88 -14.03 0.71 -16.97
N GLN A 89 -14.26 1.49 -15.91
CA GLN A 89 -15.13 2.66 -15.92
C GLN A 89 -14.75 3.64 -14.81
N PRO A 90 -15.17 4.91 -14.88
CA PRO A 90 -15.00 5.86 -13.78
C PRO A 90 -15.56 5.29 -12.47
N VAL A 91 -14.85 5.55 -11.37
CA VAL A 91 -15.33 5.26 -10.03
C VAL A 91 -16.50 6.17 -9.69
N GLN A 92 -17.47 5.62 -8.96
CA GLN A 92 -18.59 6.36 -8.39
C GLN A 92 -18.88 5.82 -6.99
N ASN A 93 -19.51 6.62 -6.13
CA ASN A 93 -19.92 6.15 -4.81
C ASN A 93 -20.91 4.99 -4.92
N GLY A 94 -20.64 3.89 -4.20
CA GLY A 94 -21.48 2.71 -4.22
C GLY A 94 -21.26 1.81 -5.43
N ILE A 95 -20.01 1.67 -5.87
CA ILE A 95 -19.63 0.81 -7.00
C ILE A 95 -19.03 -0.50 -6.51
N TRP A 96 -19.43 -1.61 -7.13
CA TRP A 96 -18.71 -2.87 -6.95
C TRP A 96 -17.55 -2.99 -7.93
N THR A 97 -16.40 -3.46 -7.46
CA THR A 97 -15.14 -3.52 -8.20
C THR A 97 -14.44 -4.86 -7.98
N CYS A 98 -13.88 -5.44 -9.03
CA CYS A 98 -13.11 -6.67 -8.95
C CYS A 98 -11.89 -6.47 -8.05
N ALA A 99 -11.46 -7.49 -7.33
CA ALA A 99 -10.38 -7.31 -6.34
C ALA A 99 -9.02 -6.92 -6.89
N THR A 100 -8.81 -7.11 -8.19
CA THR A 100 -7.63 -6.65 -8.93
C THR A 100 -7.73 -5.18 -9.36
N SER A 101 -8.86 -4.52 -9.13
CA SER A 101 -9.04 -3.10 -9.39
C SER A 101 -8.17 -2.27 -8.45
N PRO A 102 -7.58 -1.15 -8.92
CA PRO A 102 -7.10 -0.14 -7.99
C PRO A 102 -8.26 0.38 -7.12
N ILE A 103 -7.94 0.84 -5.91
CA ILE A 103 -8.86 1.60 -5.05
C ILE A 103 -8.49 3.07 -5.23
N PRO A 104 -9.34 3.89 -5.88
CA PRO A 104 -9.02 5.29 -6.09
C PRO A 104 -8.90 6.06 -4.76
N PRO A 105 -8.04 7.09 -4.68
CA PRO A 105 -7.97 7.96 -3.51
C PRO A 105 -9.34 8.51 -3.12
N GLY A 106 -9.63 8.55 -1.81
CA GLY A 106 -10.91 9.03 -1.30
C GLY A 106 -12.04 7.98 -1.28
N TYR A 107 -11.74 6.72 -1.58
CA TYR A 107 -12.67 5.59 -1.43
C TYR A 107 -12.20 4.60 -0.38
N VAL A 108 -13.16 3.91 0.23
CA VAL A 108 -12.96 2.82 1.19
C VAL A 108 -13.77 1.60 0.77
N ILE A 109 -13.33 0.41 1.20
CA ILE A 109 -14.06 -0.84 0.97
C ILE A 109 -15.03 -1.06 2.13
N THR A 110 -16.30 -1.30 1.85
CA THR A 110 -17.32 -1.50 2.91
C THR A 110 -18.06 -2.82 2.83
N LEU A 111 -18.02 -3.51 1.68
CA LEU A 111 -18.54 -4.87 1.52
C LEU A 111 -17.59 -5.73 0.68
N HIS A 112 -17.72 -7.04 0.87
CA HIS A 112 -16.98 -8.08 0.18
C HIS A 112 -17.94 -9.16 -0.31
N ASN A 113 -17.70 -9.63 -1.52
CA ASN A 113 -18.30 -10.84 -2.06
C ASN A 113 -17.19 -11.66 -2.73
N ALA A 114 -16.92 -12.85 -2.22
CA ALA A 114 -15.80 -13.69 -2.66
C ALA A 114 -15.88 -14.19 -4.11
N THR A 115 -17.05 -14.14 -4.73
CA THR A 115 -17.27 -14.67 -6.09
C THR A 115 -17.94 -13.68 -7.04
N GLY A 116 -18.05 -12.41 -6.63
CA GLY A 116 -18.86 -11.41 -7.32
C GLY A 116 -18.34 -10.95 -8.69
N CYS A 117 -17.04 -11.03 -8.96
CA CYS A 117 -16.46 -10.66 -10.25
C CYS A 117 -16.07 -11.91 -11.07
N SER A 118 -17.06 -12.69 -11.49
CA SER A 118 -16.86 -13.93 -12.27
C SER A 118 -15.96 -14.94 -11.54
N GLY A 119 -16.28 -15.20 -10.27
CA GLY A 119 -15.60 -16.21 -9.45
C GLY A 119 -14.34 -15.72 -8.73
N ILE A 120 -14.07 -14.41 -8.72
CA ILE A 120 -13.07 -13.79 -7.85
C ILE A 120 -13.73 -12.75 -6.94
N ASP A 121 -12.97 -12.34 -5.92
CA ASP A 121 -13.36 -11.34 -4.95
C ASP A 121 -13.86 -10.04 -5.60
N TYR A 122 -14.88 -9.46 -4.96
CA TYR A 122 -15.58 -8.26 -5.38
C TYR A 122 -15.75 -7.34 -4.17
N TRP A 123 -15.31 -6.09 -4.32
CA TRP A 123 -15.29 -5.09 -3.27
C TRP A 123 -16.31 -4.00 -3.57
N TYR A 124 -17.07 -3.59 -2.56
CA TYR A 124 -17.94 -2.42 -2.68
C TYR A 124 -17.21 -1.18 -2.18
N LEU A 125 -17.09 -0.18 -3.04
CA LEU A 125 -16.41 1.07 -2.75
C LEU A 125 -17.39 2.18 -2.44
N GLU A 126 -17.11 2.92 -1.37
CA GLU A 126 -17.85 4.10 -0.97
C GLU A 126 -16.91 5.24 -0.61
N VAL A 127 -17.43 6.47 -0.65
CA VAL A 127 -16.80 7.63 -0.02
C VAL A 127 -16.85 7.45 1.50
N PRO A 128 -15.74 7.70 2.22
CA PRO A 128 -15.66 7.52 3.66
C PRO A 128 -16.62 8.46 4.39
N ARG A 129 -17.19 7.96 5.49
CA ARG A 129 -18.09 8.72 6.37
C ARG A 129 -17.73 8.47 7.83
N ASP A 130 -18.09 9.42 8.69
CA ASP A 130 -17.90 9.28 10.13
C ASP A 130 -18.79 8.14 10.67
N GLY A 131 -18.20 7.22 11.43
CA GLY A 131 -18.90 6.05 11.99
C GLY A 131 -19.27 4.96 10.99
N GLN A 132 -18.36 4.60 10.09
CA GLN A 132 -18.56 3.59 9.06
C GLN A 132 -17.71 2.34 9.32
N TYR A 133 -18.28 1.15 9.09
CA TYR A 133 -17.46 -0.06 9.02
C TYR A 133 -16.79 -0.18 7.65
N THR A 134 -15.49 -0.41 7.66
CA THR A 134 -14.69 -0.70 6.49
C THR A 134 -14.11 -2.11 6.57
N CYS A 135 -13.94 -2.77 5.44
CA CYS A 135 -13.40 -4.12 5.39
C CYS A 135 -11.91 -4.14 5.71
N ALA A 136 -11.40 -5.26 6.22
CA ALA A 136 -9.96 -5.46 6.35
C ALA A 136 -9.26 -5.24 4.99
N GLY A 137 -8.15 -4.50 5.01
CA GLY A 137 -7.44 -4.09 3.80
C GLY A 137 -7.97 -2.82 3.13
N SER A 138 -9.07 -2.24 3.61
CA SER A 138 -9.50 -0.91 3.17
C SER A 138 -8.44 0.15 3.51
N PRO A 139 -8.19 1.13 2.64
CA PRO A 139 -7.43 2.32 2.99
C PRO A 139 -8.07 3.06 4.17
N ILE A 140 -7.25 3.74 4.97
CA ILE A 140 -7.70 4.65 6.02
C ILE A 140 -7.52 6.08 5.49
N PRO A 141 -8.61 6.83 5.25
CA PRO A 141 -8.50 8.19 4.73
C PRO A 141 -7.84 9.14 5.75
N PRO A 142 -7.19 10.22 5.28
CA PRO A 142 -6.64 11.24 6.17
C PRO A 142 -7.69 11.80 7.14
N GLY A 143 -7.31 11.97 8.40
CA GLY A 143 -8.20 12.48 9.45
C GLY A 143 -9.13 11.44 10.08
N TYR A 144 -9.18 10.22 9.53
CA TYR A 144 -9.91 9.10 10.13
C TYR A 144 -9.01 8.23 11.00
N VAL A 145 -9.65 7.48 11.89
CA VAL A 145 -9.05 6.50 12.78
C VAL A 145 -9.96 5.27 12.88
N LEU A 146 -9.35 4.08 13.01
CA LEU A 146 -10.05 2.85 13.32
C LEU A 146 -10.15 2.67 14.83
N THR A 147 -11.35 2.47 15.39
CA THR A 147 -11.57 2.43 16.85
C THR A 147 -12.28 1.17 17.34
N GLY A 148 -12.67 0.29 16.41
CA GLY A 148 -13.22 -1.03 16.71
C GLY A 148 -12.83 -2.06 15.64
N HIS A 149 -12.91 -3.33 15.99
CA HIS A 149 -12.62 -4.45 15.10
C HIS A 149 -13.68 -5.55 15.26
N MET A 150 -14.14 -6.14 14.17
CA MET A 150 -15.10 -7.24 14.16
C MET A 150 -14.60 -8.35 13.22
N ASN A 151 -14.19 -9.49 13.77
CA ASN A 151 -13.61 -10.60 12.99
C ASN A 151 -14.59 -11.17 11.94
N SER A 152 -15.88 -11.24 12.27
CA SER A 152 -16.92 -11.77 11.37
C SER A 152 -17.44 -10.73 10.37
N GLY A 153 -16.90 -9.51 10.39
CA GLY A 153 -17.30 -8.44 9.50
C GLY A 153 -16.92 -8.71 8.04
N CYS A 154 -17.62 -8.06 7.12
CA CYS A 154 -17.31 -8.04 5.68
C CYS A 154 -17.06 -9.45 5.07
N GLY A 155 -17.99 -10.39 5.28
CA GLY A 155 -17.83 -11.74 4.72
C GLY A 155 -16.77 -12.61 5.43
N ASN A 156 -16.54 -12.37 6.73
CA ASN A 156 -15.56 -13.05 7.59
C ASN A 156 -14.09 -12.74 7.31
N ILE A 157 -13.79 -11.70 6.54
CA ILE A 157 -12.40 -11.21 6.39
C ILE A 157 -12.01 -10.21 7.47
N GLY A 158 -12.98 -9.77 8.27
CA GLY A 158 -12.83 -8.75 9.30
C GLY A 158 -13.31 -7.38 8.82
N SER A 159 -13.79 -6.58 9.76
CA SER A 159 -14.09 -5.17 9.53
C SER A 159 -13.58 -4.30 10.68
N TRP A 160 -13.28 -3.05 10.33
CA TRP A 160 -12.83 -2.02 11.25
C TRP A 160 -13.86 -0.91 11.31
N TYR A 161 -14.18 -0.48 12.53
CA TYR A 161 -15.02 0.70 12.71
C TYR A 161 -14.16 1.94 12.54
N GLN A 162 -14.46 2.72 11.50
CA GLN A 162 -13.74 3.92 11.11
C GLN A 162 -14.56 5.17 11.46
N GLN A 163 -13.92 6.18 12.03
CA GLN A 163 -14.53 7.46 12.36
C GLN A 163 -13.51 8.61 12.28
N LEU A 164 -13.98 9.86 12.31
CA LEU A 164 -13.10 11.02 12.39
C LEU A 164 -12.34 11.00 13.71
N ALA A 165 -11.03 11.28 13.66
CA ALA A 165 -10.20 11.28 14.83
C ALA A 165 -10.60 12.39 15.81
N ARG A 166 -10.82 12.03 17.07
CA ARG A 166 -11.13 12.95 18.16
C ARG A 166 -10.29 12.62 19.39
N VAL A 167 -10.01 13.66 20.20
CA VAL A 167 -9.34 13.47 21.48
C VAL A 167 -10.26 12.68 22.40
N GLY A 168 -9.69 11.70 23.09
CA GLY A 168 -10.42 10.88 24.05
C GLY A 168 -10.97 9.57 23.51
N GLU A 169 -10.71 9.26 22.23
CA GLU A 169 -11.02 7.97 21.63
C GLU A 169 -9.87 6.98 21.81
N TYR A 170 -10.15 5.69 21.66
CA TYR A 170 -9.12 4.66 21.53
C TYR A 170 -8.93 4.30 20.06
N MET A 171 -7.71 4.41 19.55
CA MET A 171 -7.33 3.90 18.24
C MET A 171 -6.91 2.44 18.33
N CYS A 172 -7.36 1.61 17.40
CA CYS A 172 -6.87 0.25 17.23
C CYS A 172 -5.39 0.22 16.81
N PRO A 173 -4.66 -0.87 17.06
CA PRO A 173 -3.29 -1.05 16.59
C PRO A 173 -3.22 -1.16 15.05
N TYR A 174 -1.99 -1.13 14.52
CA TYR A 174 -1.67 -1.37 13.11
C TYR A 174 -2.21 -0.33 12.11
N GLN A 175 -2.43 0.89 12.59
CA GLN A 175 -2.74 2.05 11.77
C GLN A 175 -1.79 3.21 12.12
N PRO A 176 -1.56 4.15 11.20
CA PRO A 176 -0.86 5.38 11.52
C PRO A 176 -1.65 6.24 12.52
N VAL A 177 -0.95 6.98 13.38
CA VAL A 177 -1.57 8.00 14.23
C VAL A 177 -2.00 9.17 13.31
N PRO A 178 -3.27 9.62 13.36
CA PRO A 178 -3.72 10.74 12.54
C PRO A 178 -2.95 12.03 12.85
N ALA A 179 -2.77 12.88 11.82
CA ALA A 179 -2.10 14.17 12.00
C ALA A 179 -2.81 15.03 13.06
N GLY A 180 -2.04 15.69 13.93
CA GLY A 180 -2.56 16.47 15.05
C GLY A 180 -2.81 15.66 16.33
N PHE A 181 -2.53 14.36 16.33
CA PHE A 181 -2.67 13.49 17.49
C PHE A 181 -1.35 12.80 17.88
N ARG A 182 -1.30 12.31 19.13
CA ARG A 182 -0.30 11.35 19.61
C ARG A 182 -0.97 10.19 20.35
N ALA A 183 -0.32 9.04 20.34
CA ALA A 183 -0.73 7.88 21.12
C ALA A 183 -0.38 8.05 22.61
N GLY A 184 -1.34 7.75 23.49
CA GLY A 184 -1.24 7.85 24.94
C GLY A 184 -1.13 6.50 25.62
N THR A 185 -1.99 6.25 26.62
CA THR A 185 -2.01 4.98 27.35
C THR A 185 -2.56 3.84 26.50
N TYR A 186 -2.05 2.63 26.73
CA TYR A 186 -2.51 1.42 26.06
C TYR A 186 -3.58 0.70 26.89
N ASN A 187 -4.58 0.14 26.21
CA ASN A 187 -5.59 -0.75 26.81
C ASN A 187 -5.71 -2.02 25.96
N ALA A 188 -5.42 -3.18 26.56
CA ALA A 188 -5.43 -4.49 25.88
C ALA A 188 -6.83 -5.02 25.53
N SER A 189 -7.90 -4.55 26.18
CA SER A 189 -9.25 -5.04 25.91
C SER A 189 -9.91 -4.40 24.69
N MET A 190 -9.31 -3.35 24.14
CA MET A 190 -9.87 -2.62 23.00
C MET A 190 -9.79 -3.43 21.71
N CYS A 191 -10.59 -3.03 20.72
CA CYS A 191 -10.60 -3.59 19.36
C CYS A 191 -10.66 -5.12 19.34
N SER A 192 -11.61 -5.67 20.11
CA SER A 192 -11.84 -7.12 20.22
C SER A 192 -10.61 -7.89 20.71
N GLY A 193 -9.88 -7.31 21.68
CA GLY A 193 -8.72 -7.91 22.33
C GLY A 193 -7.39 -7.72 21.60
N LEU A 194 -7.37 -6.95 20.50
CA LEU A 194 -6.13 -6.55 19.83
C LEU A 194 -5.40 -5.43 20.59
N GLY A 195 -6.11 -4.77 21.50
CA GLY A 195 -5.66 -3.61 22.22
C GLY A 195 -5.95 -2.31 21.49
N GLY A 196 -5.51 -1.20 22.07
CA GLY A 196 -5.70 0.12 21.51
C GLY A 196 -4.99 1.20 22.32
N TRP A 197 -4.71 2.32 21.67
CA TRP A 197 -4.01 3.45 22.25
C TRP A 197 -4.97 4.63 22.42
N TYR A 198 -4.92 5.28 23.57
CA TYR A 198 -5.75 6.46 23.82
C TYR A 198 -5.24 7.66 23.01
N LEU A 199 -6.11 8.32 22.24
CA LEU A 199 -5.75 9.47 21.42
C LEU A 199 -5.75 10.76 22.24
N LEU A 200 -4.61 11.44 22.19
CA LEU A 200 -4.38 12.76 22.79
C LEU A 200 -4.07 13.76 21.67
N ALA A 201 -4.37 15.04 21.88
CA ALA A 201 -3.87 16.12 21.01
C ALA A 201 -2.34 16.10 21.02
N ALA A 202 -1.69 16.26 19.85
CA ALA A 202 -0.23 16.20 19.70
C ALA A 202 0.49 17.25 20.55
#